data_AF-A0A1X7FII3-F1
#
_entry.id   AF-A0A1X7FII3-F1
#
_cell.length_a   1.000
_cell.length_b   1.000
_cell.length_c   1.000
_cell.angle_alpha   90.00
_cell.angle_beta   90.00
_cell.angle_gamma   90.00
#
_symmetry.space_group_name_H-M   'P 1'
#
loop_
_entity.id
_entity.type
_entity.pdbx_description
1 polymer ?
#
loop_
_entity_poly.entity_id
_entity_poly.type
_entity_poly.pdbx_seq_one_letter_code
_entity_poly.pdbx_strand_id
1 'polypeptide(L)' 'MSGEWGCNNNDFNSHKQRLRHPRSEDCRGVFETLLELDRLLDGLPALVKRVFLLAQVDGLGQTAIARELGISLATVKC' A
#
# COMPACT_ATOMS: atom_id res chain seq x y z
N MET A 1 -16.69 -47.29 -1.23
CA MET A 1 -16.78 -46.80 -2.63
C MET A 1 -18.26 -46.48 -2.82
N SER A 2 -18.72 -45.24 -2.73
CA SER A 2 -18.35 -44.09 -3.57
C SER A 2 -18.56 -42.79 -2.81
N GLY A 3 -17.66 -41.81 -3.01
CA GLY A 3 -17.79 -40.47 -2.48
C GLY A 3 -18.62 -39.61 -3.43
N GLU A 4 -19.75 -39.11 -2.95
CA GLU A 4 -20.49 -38.03 -3.58
C GLU A 4 -20.03 -36.71 -2.95
N TRP A 5 -19.12 -36.00 -3.62
CA TRP A 5 -18.87 -34.58 -3.36
C TRP A 5 -19.31 -33.81 -4.60
N GLY A 6 -20.60 -33.52 -4.66
CA GLY A 6 -21.15 -32.52 -5.56
C GLY A 6 -21.18 -31.17 -4.86
N CYS A 7 -20.15 -30.35 -5.09
CA CYS A 7 -20.24 -28.91 -4.84
C CYS A 7 -20.15 -28.20 -6.20
N ASN A 8 -21.25 -27.54 -6.60
CA ASN A 8 -21.40 -26.79 -7.84
C ASN A 8 -20.57 -25.49 -7.81
N ASN A 9 -20.09 -25.05 -8.98
CA ASN A 9 -19.30 -23.82 -9.22
C ASN A 9 -20.00 -22.50 -8.83
N ASN A 10 -21.16 -22.51 -8.17
CA ASN A 10 -21.93 -21.31 -7.83
C ASN A 10 -21.71 -20.80 -6.40
N ASP A 11 -20.89 -21.46 -5.57
CA ASP A 11 -20.55 -20.95 -4.23
C ASP A 11 -19.56 -19.75 -4.26
N PHE A 12 -18.93 -19.49 -5.41
CA PHE A 12 -17.84 -18.52 -5.49
C PHE A 12 -18.27 -17.05 -5.36
N ASN A 13 -19.56 -16.72 -5.49
CA ASN A 13 -20.01 -15.32 -5.56
C ASN A 13 -20.70 -14.77 -4.30
N SER A 14 -20.79 -15.53 -3.20
CA SER A 14 -21.50 -15.10 -1.98
C SER A 14 -20.68 -14.20 -1.03
N HIS A 15 -19.41 -13.91 -1.33
CA HIS A 15 -18.54 -13.10 -0.45
C HIS A 15 -18.01 -11.83 -1.11
N LYS A 16 -18.85 -11.11 -1.89
CA LYS A 16 -18.56 -9.70 -2.20
C LYS A 16 -18.71 -8.88 -0.92
N GLN A 17 -17.63 -8.87 -0.15
CA GLN A 17 -17.44 -8.11 1.07
C GLN A 17 -17.81 -6.65 0.80
N ARG A 18 -18.90 -6.19 1.43
CA ARG A 18 -19.39 -4.81 1.35
C ARG A 18 -18.23 -3.90 1.77
N LEU A 19 -17.65 -3.17 0.82
CA LEU A 19 -16.73 -2.07 1.10
C LEU A 19 -17.50 -1.08 1.98
N ARG A 20 -17.31 -1.16 3.30
CA ARG A 20 -17.82 -0.17 4.23
C ARG A 20 -17.08 1.12 3.92
N HIS A 21 -17.74 2.06 3.26
CA HIS A 21 -17.28 3.44 3.21
C HIS A 21 -17.39 4.02 4.61
N PRO A 22 -16.28 4.32 5.30
CA PRO A 22 -16.34 5.01 6.58
C PRO A 22 -17.04 6.37 6.38
N ARG A 23 -18.03 6.68 7.24
CA ARG A 23 -18.67 8.00 7.20
C ARG A 23 -17.65 9.05 7.65
N SER A 24 -17.83 10.29 7.18
CA SER A 24 -16.89 11.40 7.33
C SER A 24 -16.40 11.67 8.76
N GLU A 25 -17.21 11.36 9.78
CA GLU A 25 -16.84 11.54 11.20
C GLU A 25 -15.81 10.49 11.67
N ASP A 26 -15.88 9.26 11.16
CA ASP A 26 -14.99 8.15 11.55
C ASP A 26 -13.59 8.28 10.93
N CYS A 27 -13.50 8.91 9.76
CA CYS A 27 -12.23 9.16 9.06
C CYS A 27 -11.47 10.39 9.53
N ARG A 28 -12.05 11.20 10.43
CA ARG A 28 -11.47 12.50 10.80
C ARG A 28 -10.04 12.37 11.34
N GLY A 29 -9.81 11.38 12.20
CA GLY A 29 -8.47 11.12 12.76
C GLY A 29 -7.47 10.62 11.71
N VAL A 30 -7.90 9.77 10.78
CA VAL A 30 -7.04 9.25 9.70
C VAL A 30 -6.62 10.39 8.77
N PHE A 31 -7.55 11.28 8.42
CA PHE A 31 -7.26 12.40 7.53
C PHE A 31 -6.29 13.40 8.15
N GLU A 32 -6.44 13.67 9.46
CA GLU A 32 -5.52 14.53 10.21
C GLU A 32 -4.10 13.94 10.22
N THR A 33 -3.95 12.64 10.49
CA THR A 33 -2.65 11.96 10.43
C THR A 33 -2.07 11.94 9.02
N LEU A 34 -2.87 11.70 7.98
CA LEU A 34 -2.40 11.76 6.60
C LEU A 34 -1.89 13.16 6.21
N LEU A 35 -2.57 14.21 6.68
CA LEU A 35 -2.17 15.59 6.43
C LEU A 35 -0.88 15.95 7.19
N GLU A 36 -0.71 15.43 8.41
CA GLU A 36 0.53 15.57 9.16
C GLU A 36 1.70 14.85 8.47
N LEU A 37 1.48 13.63 7.98
CA LEU A 37 2.48 12.90 7.19
C LEU A 37 2.84 13.65 5.91
N ASP A 38 1.86 14.17 5.18
CA ASP A 38 2.09 14.95 3.96
C ASP A 38 2.98 16.18 4.24
N ARG A 39 2.70 16.91 5.32
CA ARG A 39 3.54 18.04 5.77
C ARG A 39 4.95 17.62 6.16
N LEU A 40 5.11 16.49 6.83
CA LEU A 40 6.43 15.94 7.15
C LEU A 40 7.20 15.53 5.89
N LEU A 41 6.50 15.00 4.89
CA LEU A 41 7.09 14.61 3.61
C LEU A 41 7.44 15.83 2.74
N ASP A 42 6.75 16.96 2.87
CA ASP A 42 7.04 18.18 2.12
C ASP A 42 8.39 18.82 2.43
N GLY A 43 8.96 18.56 3.60
CA GLY A 43 10.33 18.97 3.92
C GLY A 43 11.41 18.13 3.24
N LEU A 44 11.06 17.01 2.60
CA LEU A 44 12.04 16.09 2.03
C LEU A 44 12.42 16.46 0.59
N PRO A 45 13.70 16.31 0.22
CA PRO A 45 14.12 16.39 -1.18
C PRO A 45 13.33 15.40 -2.04
N ALA A 46 13.02 15.79 -3.28
CA ALA A 46 12.17 15.00 -4.18
C ALA A 46 12.64 13.55 -4.36
N LEU A 47 13.95 13.31 -4.36
CA LEU A 47 14.52 11.96 -4.46
C LEU A 47 14.24 11.13 -3.21
N VAL A 48 14.41 11.72 -2.02
CA VAL A 48 14.16 11.07 -0.72
C VAL A 48 12.67 10.75 -0.58
N LYS A 49 11.79 11.68 -0.98
CA LYS A 49 10.34 11.45 -1.00
C LYS A 49 9.98 10.25 -1.89
N ARG A 50 10.56 10.13 -3.09
CA ARG A 50 10.33 8.99 -4.00
C ARG A 50 10.84 7.67 -3.41
N VAL A 51 12.05 7.66 -2.85
CA VAL A 51 12.61 6.46 -2.19
C VAL A 51 11.72 6.01 -1.04
N PHE A 52 11.28 6.95 -0.19
CA PHE A 52 10.40 6.66 0.94
C PHE A 52 9.06 6.06 0.50
N LEU A 53 8.41 6.66 -0.51
CA LEU A 53 7.12 6.16 -1.02
C LEU A 53 7.25 4.77 -1.64
N LEU A 54 8.29 4.52 -2.45
CA LEU A 54 8.53 3.20 -3.03
C LEU A 54 8.79 2.12 -1.96
N ALA A 55 9.42 2.48 -0.84
CA ALA A 55 9.66 1.57 0.26
C ALA A 55 8.40 1.29 1.09
N GLN A 56 7.61 2.32 1.40
CA GLN A 56 6.50 2.22 2.36
C GLN A 56 5.15 1.91 1.72
N VAL A 57 4.90 2.41 0.51
CA VAL A 57 3.65 2.21 -0.23
C VAL A 57 3.76 0.99 -1.13
N ASP A 58 4.83 0.91 -1.93
CA ASP A 58 5.02 -0.20 -2.88
C ASP A 58 5.76 -1.40 -2.25
N GLY A 59 6.29 -1.25 -1.03
CA GLY A 59 6.98 -2.34 -0.32
C GLY A 59 8.31 -2.76 -0.96
N LEU A 60 8.90 -1.92 -1.83
CA LEU A 60 10.11 -2.27 -2.54
C LEU A 60 11.34 -2.26 -1.63
N GLY A 61 12.20 -3.27 -1.80
CA GLY A 61 13.51 -3.29 -1.15
C GLY A 61 14.48 -2.26 -1.76
N GLN A 62 15.47 -1.82 -0.98
CA GLN A 62 16.44 -0.77 -1.38
C GLN A 62 17.12 -1.04 -2.74
N THR A 63 17.44 -2.30 -3.04
CA THR A 63 18.04 -2.71 -4.32
C THR A 63 17.07 -2.53 -5.49
N ALA A 64 15.79 -2.83 -5.30
CA ALA A 64 14.77 -2.61 -6.32
C ALA A 64 14.53 -1.11 -6.55
N ILE A 65 14.52 -0.31 -5.47
CA ILE A 65 14.39 1.15 -5.54
C ILE A 65 15.57 1.78 -6.29
N ALA A 66 16.80 1.37 -6.00
CA ALA A 66 17.99 1.85 -6.69
C ALA A 66 17.89 1.61 -8.21
N ARG A 67 17.41 0.42 -8.60
CA ARG A 67 17.18 0.07 -10.01
C ARG A 67 16.05 0.89 -10.64
N GLU A 68 14.94 1.06 -9.94
CA GLU A 68 13.77 1.82 -10.42
C GLU A 68 14.11 3.29 -10.66
N LEU A 69 14.88 3.90 -9.75
CA LEU A 69 15.26 5.31 -9.82
C LEU A 69 16.54 5.55 -10.63
N GLY A 70 17.23 4.50 -11.09
CA GLY A 70 18.50 4.61 -11.82
C GLY A 70 19.63 5.23 -10.98
N ILE A 71 19.57 5.11 -9.66
CA ILE A 71 20.55 5.66 -8.72
C ILE A 71 21.37 4.55 -8.06
N SER A 72 22.52 4.91 -7.50
CA SER A 72 23.34 3.94 -6.78
C SER A 72 22.68 3.50 -5.47
N LEU A 73 22.93 2.26 -5.04
CA LEU A 73 22.49 1.76 -3.74
C LEU A 73 23.04 2.60 -2.58
N ALA A 74 24.23 3.22 -2.77
CA ALA A 74 24.78 4.15 -1.79
C ALA A 74 23.89 5.38 -1.65
N THR A 75 23.41 5.96 -2.74
CA THR A 75 22.48 7.11 -2.74
C THR A 75 21.14 6.79 -2.08
N VAL A 76 20.69 5.54 -2.07
CA VAL A 76 19.46 5.10 -1.38
C VAL A 76 19.68 4.95 0.14
N LYS A 77 20.92 4.70 0.58
CA LYS A 77 21.28 4.48 1.99
C LYS A 77 21.83 5.71 2.69
N CYS A 78 22.30 6.71 1.93
CA CYS A 78 22.88 7.95 2.41
C CYS A 78 21.86 8.92 3.00
#